data_AF-V5HED9-F1
#
_entry.id   AF-V5HED9-F1
#
_cell.length_a   1.000
_cell.length_b   1.000
_cell.length_c   1.000
_cell.angle_alpha   90.00
_cell.angle_beta   90.00
_cell.angle_gamma   90.00
#
_symmetry.space_group_name_H-M   'P 1'
#
loop_
_entity.id
_entity.type
_entity.pdbx_description
1 polymer ?
#
loop_
_entity_poly.entity_id
_entity_poly.type
_entity_poly.pdbx_seq_one_letter_code
_entity_poly.pdbx_strand_id
1 'polypeptide(L)'
;IYPYTLDYGLQTKCTIPPCPEGKYPGLWTVPMNALFAKRDFHGSPLEEPCSMADACVPAPDTANATFGFFKSNFDDFYTTNKAPFPVFLHEAWLKDPERKEGYLKFVDWLLTKDDVLVVTIKEVIEFMRNPKPLKAYGSPDCSDKELPACVPHTCVYNKTVLDGQRIMHSCTACPPNYPWLNSTRG
;
A
#
# COMPACT_ATOMS: atom_id res chain seq x y z
N ILE A 1 2.38 -13.11 -6.56
CA ILE A 1 2.98 -14.01 -5.55
C ILE A 1 2.34 -13.73 -4.20
N TYR A 2 2.07 -14.75 -3.38
CA TYR A 2 1.51 -14.57 -2.04
C TYR A 2 2.56 -14.10 -1.02
N PRO A 3 2.17 -13.42 0.08
CA PRO A 3 3.07 -13.18 1.21
C PRO A 3 3.64 -14.49 1.76
N TYR A 4 4.87 -14.43 2.24
CA TYR A 4 5.59 -15.59 2.79
C TYR A 4 6.53 -15.17 3.93
N THR A 5 6.99 -16.12 4.73
CA THR A 5 7.98 -15.87 5.77
C THR A 5 9.40 -16.06 5.23
N LEU A 6 10.35 -15.31 5.77
CA LEU A 6 11.78 -15.46 5.47
C LEU A 6 12.43 -16.62 6.25
N ASP A 7 11.65 -17.57 6.77
CA ASP A 7 12.13 -18.76 7.48
C ASP A 7 13.10 -19.58 6.63
N TYR A 8 12.88 -19.58 5.31
CA TYR A 8 13.69 -20.27 4.32
C TYR A 8 14.53 -19.32 3.46
N GLY A 9 14.64 -18.05 3.87
CA GLY A 9 15.28 -16.99 3.09
C GLY A 9 14.36 -16.39 2.03
N LEU A 10 14.91 -15.52 1.18
CA LEU A 10 14.16 -14.89 0.09
C LEU A 10 13.77 -15.94 -0.96
N GLN A 11 12.48 -16.05 -1.25
CA GLN A 11 11.93 -17.04 -2.20
C GLN A 11 11.69 -16.45 -3.59
N THR A 12 11.96 -15.16 -3.77
CA THR A 12 11.73 -14.41 -5.02
C THR A 12 13.03 -13.85 -5.56
N LYS A 13 13.06 -13.58 -6.87
CA LYS A 13 14.20 -12.89 -7.48
C LYS A 13 14.41 -11.52 -6.83
N CYS A 14 15.66 -11.18 -6.55
CA CYS A 14 16.03 -9.84 -6.11
C CYS A 14 16.00 -8.86 -7.29
N THR A 15 14.97 -8.03 -7.37
CA THR A 15 14.86 -7.01 -8.42
C THR A 15 15.69 -5.77 -8.13
N ILE A 16 15.75 -5.33 -6.86
CA ILE A 16 16.49 -4.15 -6.41
C ILE A 16 17.50 -4.60 -5.33
N PRO A 17 18.78 -4.78 -5.67
CA PRO A 17 19.79 -5.20 -4.71
C PRO A 17 20.23 -4.05 -3.78
N PRO A 18 20.75 -4.36 -2.57
CA PRO A 18 20.93 -5.69 -2.01
C PRO A 18 19.63 -6.27 -1.39
N CYS A 19 19.43 -7.58 -1.53
CA CYS A 19 18.34 -8.31 -0.87
C CYS A 19 18.88 -9.19 0.27
N PRO A 20 18.05 -9.56 1.26
CA PRO A 20 18.48 -10.45 2.35
C PRO A 20 18.95 -11.81 1.83
N GLU A 21 20.15 -12.22 2.24
CA GLU A 21 20.74 -13.54 1.93
C GLU A 21 20.52 -14.57 3.06
N GLY A 22 20.16 -14.09 4.25
CA GLY A 22 19.94 -14.91 5.44
C GLY A 22 18.53 -15.48 5.56
N LYS A 23 18.34 -16.29 6.62
CA LYS A 23 17.03 -16.77 7.08
C LYS A 23 16.61 -15.95 8.30
N TYR A 24 15.36 -15.49 8.31
CA TYR A 24 14.81 -14.63 9.37
C TYR A 24 13.50 -15.23 9.87
N PRO A 25 13.56 -16.19 10.82
CA PRO A 25 12.39 -16.90 11.30
C PRO A 25 11.28 -15.96 11.82
N GLY A 26 10.06 -16.16 11.37
CA GLY A 26 8.86 -15.39 11.76
C GLY A 26 8.71 -14.03 11.06
N LEU A 27 9.73 -13.55 10.33
CA LEU A 27 9.64 -12.29 9.59
C LEU A 27 8.86 -12.50 8.29
N TRP A 28 7.74 -11.78 8.17
CA TRP A 28 6.92 -11.79 6.96
C TRP A 28 7.46 -10.84 5.91
N THR A 29 7.48 -11.30 4.66
CA THR A 29 7.58 -10.45 3.49
C THR A 29 6.23 -10.39 2.79
N VAL A 30 5.82 -9.17 2.44
CA VAL A 30 4.61 -8.88 1.67
C VAL A 30 5.08 -8.35 0.32
N PRO A 31 5.09 -9.20 -0.73
CA PRO A 31 5.65 -8.82 -2.02
C PRO A 31 4.92 -7.62 -2.63
N MET A 32 5.71 -6.65 -3.12
CA MET A 32 5.22 -5.63 -4.03
C MET A 32 5.11 -6.22 -5.44
N ASN A 33 4.09 -7.07 -5.66
CA ASN A 33 3.80 -7.62 -6.98
C ASN A 33 3.59 -6.45 -7.96
N ALA A 34 4.26 -6.51 -9.11
CA ALA A 34 4.21 -5.44 -10.09
C ALA A 34 2.78 -5.29 -10.66
N LEU A 35 2.38 -4.04 -10.83
CA LEU A 35 1.35 -3.61 -11.75
C LEU A 35 1.98 -3.46 -13.14
N PHE A 36 1.14 -3.36 -14.16
CA PHE A 36 1.54 -3.12 -15.54
C PHE A 36 0.82 -1.89 -16.10
N ALA A 37 1.60 -0.96 -16.63
CA ALA A 37 1.08 0.06 -17.54
C ALA A 37 0.85 -0.60 -18.91
N LYS A 38 -0.42 -0.85 -19.25
CA LYS A 38 -0.81 -1.51 -20.51
C LYS A 38 -1.25 -0.46 -21.52
N ARG A 39 -0.64 -0.43 -22.70
CA ARG A 39 -1.00 0.48 -23.80
C ARG A 39 -0.78 -0.17 -25.16
N ASP A 40 -1.42 0.36 -26.19
CA ASP A 40 -0.99 0.11 -27.57
C ASP A 40 0.27 0.93 -27.86
N PHE A 41 1.26 0.31 -28.48
CA PHE A 41 2.45 0.96 -28.99
C PHE A 41 2.70 0.46 -30.42
N HIS A 42 2.34 1.31 -31.40
CA HIS A 42 2.48 1.02 -32.83
C HIS A 42 1.72 -0.24 -33.28
N GLY A 43 0.49 -0.42 -32.81
CA GLY A 43 -0.35 -1.58 -33.16
C GLY A 43 0.06 -2.87 -32.46
N SER A 44 0.91 -2.79 -31.44
CA SER A 44 1.32 -3.91 -30.60
C SER A 44 1.07 -3.59 -29.13
N PRO A 45 0.55 -4.53 -28.32
CA PRO A 45 0.41 -4.32 -26.89
C PRO A 45 1.78 -4.19 -26.24
N LEU A 46 1.95 -3.14 -25.43
CA LEU A 46 3.09 -2.93 -24.56
C LEU A 46 2.63 -2.96 -23.11
N GLU A 47 3.32 -3.75 -22.29
CA GLU A 47 3.09 -3.85 -20.85
C GLU A 47 4.39 -3.54 -20.10
N GLU A 48 4.40 -2.44 -19.35
CA GLU A 48 5.58 -2.01 -18.59
C GLU A 48 5.35 -2.23 -17.09
N PRO A 49 6.20 -3.02 -16.39
CA PRO A 49 6.01 -3.32 -14.99
C PRO A 49 6.37 -2.13 -14.09
N CYS A 50 5.60 -1.95 -13.02
CA CYS A 50 5.78 -0.89 -12.02
C CYS A 50 5.34 -1.39 -10.64
N SER A 51 6.13 -1.15 -9.58
CA SER A 51 5.79 -1.64 -8.22
C SER A 51 4.82 -0.74 -7.45
N MET A 52 4.63 0.50 -7.90
CA MET A 52 3.68 1.46 -7.35
C MET A 52 2.87 2.07 -8.49
N ALA A 53 1.59 2.35 -8.25
CA ALA A 53 0.68 2.87 -9.28
C ALA A 53 1.12 4.23 -9.84
N ASP A 54 1.75 5.05 -9.01
CA ASP A 54 2.27 6.36 -9.37
C ASP A 54 3.63 6.33 -10.10
N ALA A 55 4.30 5.18 -10.12
CA ALA A 55 5.50 4.94 -10.91
C ALA A 55 5.19 4.35 -12.31
N CYS A 56 3.94 3.97 -12.56
CA CYS A 56 3.50 3.48 -13.87
C CYS A 56 3.38 4.65 -14.85
N VAL A 57 4.18 4.62 -15.93
CA VAL A 57 4.20 5.68 -16.94
C VAL A 57 3.72 5.16 -18.30
N PRO A 58 2.89 5.93 -19.03
CA PRO A 58 2.37 7.24 -18.67
C PRO A 58 1.25 7.07 -17.62
N ALA A 59 1.11 8.05 -16.73
CA ALA A 59 -0.01 8.05 -15.80
C ALA A 59 -1.33 8.19 -16.59
N PRO A 60 -2.41 7.48 -16.20
CA PRO A 60 -3.73 7.72 -16.78
C PRO A 60 -4.17 9.16 -16.57
N ASP A 61 -4.77 9.76 -17.59
CA ASP A 61 -5.11 11.17 -17.68
C ASP A 61 -6.62 11.46 -17.58
N THR A 62 -7.45 10.40 -17.50
CA THR A 62 -8.89 10.49 -17.29
C THR A 62 -9.36 9.54 -16.19
N ALA A 63 -10.51 9.82 -15.59
CA ALA A 63 -11.11 8.97 -14.58
C ALA A 63 -11.40 7.55 -15.10
N ASN A 64 -11.85 7.43 -16.35
CA ASN A 64 -12.10 6.13 -16.97
C ASN A 64 -10.80 5.37 -17.25
N ALA A 65 -9.74 6.05 -17.71
CA ALA A 65 -8.43 5.42 -17.89
C ALA A 65 -7.85 4.96 -16.55
N THR A 66 -7.99 5.77 -15.49
CA THR A 66 -7.53 5.40 -14.15
C THR A 66 -8.29 4.20 -13.60
N PHE A 67 -9.62 4.19 -13.71
CA PHE A 67 -10.45 3.04 -13.36
C PHE A 67 -10.01 1.78 -14.14
N GLY A 68 -9.86 1.91 -15.47
CA GLY A 68 -9.44 0.80 -16.34
C GLY A 68 -8.05 0.26 -16.02
N PHE A 69 -7.12 1.15 -15.64
CA PHE A 69 -5.78 0.77 -15.20
C PHE A 69 -5.82 -0.11 -13.94
N PHE A 70 -6.52 0.32 -12.89
CA PHE A 70 -6.64 -0.48 -11.66
C PHE A 70 -7.43 -1.76 -11.90
N LYS A 71 -8.54 -1.69 -12.64
CA LYS A 71 -9.38 -2.85 -12.95
C LYS A 71 -8.62 -3.92 -13.73
N SER A 72 -7.90 -3.54 -14.79
CA SER A 72 -7.15 -4.51 -15.61
C SER A 72 -6.06 -5.21 -14.81
N ASN A 73 -5.34 -4.48 -13.95
CA ASN A 73 -4.36 -5.06 -13.05
C ASN A 73 -5.03 -5.95 -11.98
N PHE A 74 -6.15 -5.54 -11.41
CA PHE A 74 -6.91 -6.38 -10.48
C PHE A 74 -7.35 -7.71 -11.14
N ASP A 75 -7.84 -7.65 -12.37
CA ASP A 75 -8.32 -8.82 -13.11
C ASP A 75 -7.19 -9.85 -13.32
N ASP A 76 -5.94 -9.44 -13.55
CA ASP A 76 -4.78 -10.34 -13.66
C ASP A 76 -4.57 -11.17 -12.38
N PHE A 77 -4.78 -10.57 -11.21
CA PHE A 77 -4.65 -11.26 -9.91
C PHE A 77 -5.89 -12.11 -9.64
N TYR A 78 -7.07 -11.56 -9.92
CA TYR A 78 -8.36 -12.16 -9.59
C TYR A 78 -8.65 -13.41 -10.43
N THR A 79 -8.21 -13.45 -11.69
CA THR A 79 -8.44 -14.57 -12.61
C THR A 79 -7.37 -15.66 -12.55
N THR A 80 -6.24 -15.40 -11.88
CA THR A 80 -5.14 -16.36 -11.75
C THR A 80 -5.17 -17.06 -10.40
N ASN A 81 -4.22 -16.77 -9.52
CA ASN A 81 -4.11 -17.42 -8.24
C ASN A 81 -4.74 -16.63 -7.09
N LYS A 82 -5.33 -15.46 -7.32
CA LYS A 82 -5.92 -14.58 -6.29
C LYS A 82 -4.93 -14.21 -5.17
N ALA A 83 -3.65 -14.06 -5.50
CA ALA A 83 -2.71 -13.41 -4.59
C ALA A 83 -3.23 -12.01 -4.20
N PRO A 84 -2.90 -11.48 -3.00
CA PRO A 84 -3.33 -10.14 -2.61
C PRO A 84 -2.92 -9.11 -3.65
N PHE A 85 -3.89 -8.33 -4.13
CA PHE A 85 -3.69 -7.26 -5.10
C PHE A 85 -3.28 -5.98 -4.35
N PRO A 86 -2.02 -5.51 -4.50
CA PRO A 86 -1.57 -4.33 -3.80
C PRO A 86 -1.92 -3.04 -4.56
N VAL A 87 -2.36 -2.02 -3.83
CA VAL A 87 -2.42 -0.64 -4.34
C VAL A 87 -1.48 0.23 -3.52
N PHE A 88 -0.23 0.35 -3.98
CA PHE A 88 0.78 1.23 -3.40
C PHE A 88 0.87 2.52 -4.22
N LEU A 89 0.69 3.68 -3.58
CA LEU A 89 0.77 5.00 -4.19
C LEU A 89 1.07 6.07 -3.15
N HIS A 90 1.56 7.23 -3.58
CA HIS A 90 1.63 8.43 -2.76
C HIS A 90 0.37 9.29 -2.93
N GLU A 91 -0.13 9.91 -1.86
CA GLU A 91 -1.33 10.78 -1.87
C GLU A 91 -1.23 11.89 -2.93
N ALA A 92 -0.03 12.41 -3.16
CA ALA A 92 0.21 13.47 -4.15
C ALA A 92 -0.26 13.07 -5.57
N TRP A 93 -0.25 11.76 -5.90
CA TRP A 93 -0.73 11.26 -7.18
C TRP A 93 -2.26 11.40 -7.32
N LEU A 94 -3.00 11.38 -6.21
CA LEU A 94 -4.45 11.56 -6.14
C LEU A 94 -4.87 13.04 -5.99
N LYS A 95 -3.93 13.98 -6.02
CA LYS A 95 -4.28 15.43 -6.08
C LYS A 95 -4.87 15.83 -7.43
N ASP A 96 -4.62 15.02 -8.44
CA ASP A 96 -5.24 15.13 -9.75
C ASP A 96 -6.68 14.61 -9.70
N PRO A 97 -7.67 15.41 -10.14
CA PRO A 97 -9.08 15.08 -9.98
C PRO A 97 -9.49 13.85 -10.77
N GLU A 98 -8.94 13.64 -11.97
CA GLU A 98 -9.27 12.49 -12.83
C GLU A 98 -8.76 11.20 -12.20
N ARG A 99 -7.53 11.21 -11.69
CA ARG A 99 -6.96 10.05 -11.00
C ARG A 99 -7.71 9.72 -9.71
N LYS A 100 -8.07 10.74 -8.93
CA LYS A 100 -8.86 10.56 -7.71
C LYS A 100 -10.23 9.96 -8.01
N GLU A 101 -10.95 10.52 -8.99
CA GLU A 101 -12.27 10.04 -9.38
C GLU A 101 -12.22 8.60 -9.87
N GLY A 102 -11.26 8.27 -10.76
CA GLY A 102 -11.12 6.90 -11.27
C GLY A 102 -10.70 5.89 -10.20
N TYR A 103 -9.85 6.28 -9.24
CA TYR A 103 -9.48 5.43 -8.10
C TYR A 103 -10.69 5.15 -7.20
N LEU A 104 -11.49 6.17 -6.88
CA LEU A 104 -12.69 5.98 -6.06
C LEU A 104 -13.74 5.11 -6.78
N LYS A 105 -13.94 5.31 -8.09
CA LYS A 105 -14.79 4.42 -8.91
C LYS A 105 -14.31 2.97 -8.86
N PHE A 106 -13.00 2.74 -8.85
CA PHE A 106 -12.43 1.41 -8.74
C PHE A 106 -12.71 0.80 -7.36
N VAL A 107 -12.54 1.56 -6.28
CA VAL A 107 -12.89 1.11 -4.93
C VAL A 107 -14.38 0.77 -4.83
N ASP A 108 -15.27 1.64 -5.31
CA ASP A 108 -16.72 1.38 -5.32
C ASP A 108 -17.05 0.10 -6.08
N TRP A 109 -16.40 -0.15 -7.23
CA TRP A 109 -16.55 -1.37 -8.00
C TRP A 109 -16.04 -2.62 -7.28
N LEU A 110 -14.96 -2.53 -6.50
CA LEU A 110 -14.52 -3.65 -5.67
C LEU A 110 -15.58 -4.00 -4.62
N LEU A 111 -16.21 -2.99 -4.02
CA LEU A 111 -17.24 -3.16 -2.99
C LEU A 111 -18.55 -3.77 -3.54
N THR A 112 -18.76 -3.82 -4.86
CA THR A 112 -19.89 -4.55 -5.45
C THR A 112 -19.64 -6.06 -5.59
N LYS A 113 -18.46 -6.57 -5.20
CA LYS A 113 -18.11 -7.99 -5.34
C LYS A 113 -18.19 -8.69 -3.99
N ASP A 114 -18.97 -9.76 -3.95
CA ASP A 114 -19.20 -10.53 -2.71
C ASP A 114 -17.97 -11.31 -2.21
N ASP A 115 -16.97 -11.52 -3.08
CA ASP A 115 -15.76 -12.29 -2.78
C ASP A 115 -14.47 -11.46 -2.75
N VAL A 116 -14.59 -10.13 -2.64
CA VAL A 116 -13.46 -9.20 -2.57
C VAL A 116 -13.53 -8.39 -1.28
N LEU A 117 -12.38 -8.28 -0.61
CA LEU A 117 -12.24 -7.58 0.66
C LEU A 117 -11.12 -6.53 0.53
N VAL A 118 -11.43 -5.28 0.85
CA VAL A 118 -10.44 -4.21 0.98
C VAL A 118 -9.94 -4.20 2.42
N VAL A 119 -8.69 -4.61 2.62
CA VAL A 119 -8.13 -4.88 3.95
C VAL A 119 -6.73 -4.29 4.12
N THR A 120 -6.30 -4.20 5.37
CA THR A 120 -4.92 -3.82 5.72
C THR A 120 -3.93 -4.96 5.44
N ILE A 121 -2.65 -4.62 5.32
CA ILE A 121 -1.56 -5.62 5.24
C ILE A 121 -1.56 -6.56 6.46
N LYS A 122 -1.93 -6.05 7.64
CA LYS A 122 -2.03 -6.84 8.86
C LYS A 122 -3.06 -7.95 8.72
N GLU A 123 -4.27 -7.64 8.24
CA GLU A 123 -5.34 -8.62 8.02
C GLU A 123 -4.94 -9.64 6.94
N VAL A 124 -4.21 -9.23 5.90
CA VAL A 124 -3.63 -10.17 4.93
C VAL A 124 -2.69 -11.16 5.64
N ILE A 125 -1.77 -10.69 6.48
CA ILE A 125 -0.86 -11.57 7.23
C ILE A 125 -1.63 -12.50 8.18
N GLU A 126 -2.66 -12.00 8.86
CA GLU A 126 -3.53 -12.80 9.73
C GLU A 126 -4.26 -13.89 8.95
N PHE A 127 -4.78 -13.58 7.76
CA PHE A 127 -5.34 -14.56 6.82
C PHE A 127 -4.29 -15.59 6.40
N MET A 128 -3.08 -15.17 6.04
CA MET A 128 -2.03 -16.10 5.61
C MET A 128 -1.57 -17.07 6.73
N ARG A 129 -1.68 -16.65 8.00
CA ARG A 129 -1.39 -17.52 9.15
C ARG A 129 -2.44 -18.60 9.36
N ASN A 130 -3.69 -18.35 8.99
CA ASN A 130 -4.79 -19.31 9.13
C ASN A 130 -5.82 -19.09 8.01
N PRO A 131 -5.56 -19.57 6.79
CA PRO A 131 -6.43 -19.32 5.64
C PRO A 131 -7.80 -19.94 5.86
N LYS A 132 -8.85 -19.16 5.63
CA LYS A 132 -10.24 -19.61 5.74
C LYS A 132 -10.95 -19.47 4.39
N PRO A 133 -11.84 -20.39 4.03
CA PRO A 133 -12.72 -20.18 2.89
C PRO A 133 -13.62 -18.95 3.16
N LEU A 134 -14.03 -18.25 2.10
CA LEU A 134 -14.83 -17.01 2.20
C LEU A 134 -16.03 -17.14 3.14
N LYS A 135 -16.76 -18.25 3.09
CA LYS A 135 -17.92 -18.52 3.96
C LYS A 135 -17.60 -18.53 5.46
N ALA A 136 -16.35 -18.82 5.82
CA ALA A 136 -15.85 -18.84 7.19
C ALA A 136 -15.06 -17.57 7.55
N TYR A 137 -14.86 -16.68 6.57
CA TYR A 137 -14.30 -15.35 6.79
C TYR A 137 -15.45 -14.45 7.25
N GLY A 138 -15.57 -14.27 8.57
CA GLY A 138 -16.49 -13.26 9.10
C GLY A 138 -16.06 -11.88 8.60
N SER A 139 -17.04 -11.00 8.34
CA SER A 139 -16.72 -9.60 8.06
C SER A 139 -15.82 -9.06 9.17
N PRO A 140 -14.71 -8.36 8.85
CA PRO A 140 -13.93 -7.68 9.85
C PRO A 140 -14.85 -6.79 10.70
N ASP A 141 -14.57 -6.69 11.99
CA ASP A 141 -15.27 -5.76 12.87
C ASP A 141 -14.93 -4.33 12.45
N CYS A 142 -15.77 -3.76 11.57
CA CYS A 142 -15.70 -2.39 11.11
C CYS A 142 -16.41 -1.41 12.06
N SER A 143 -16.70 -1.81 13.30
CA SER A 143 -17.28 -0.89 14.28
C SER A 143 -16.37 0.31 14.46
N ASP A 144 -16.95 1.51 14.38
CA ASP A 144 -16.24 2.74 14.68
C ASP A 144 -15.69 2.65 16.10
N LYS A 145 -14.39 2.40 16.22
CA LYS A 145 -13.72 2.47 17.51
C LYS A 145 -13.64 3.95 17.85
N GLU A 146 -14.30 4.35 18.93
CA GLU A 146 -14.16 5.71 19.46
C GLU A 146 -12.67 6.02 19.59
N LEU A 147 -12.22 7.01 18.82
CA LEU A 147 -10.85 7.48 18.93
C LEU A 147 -10.69 8.09 20.33
N PRO A 148 -9.59 7.79 21.04
CA PRO A 148 -9.38 8.36 22.36
C PRO A 148 -9.35 9.88 22.26
N ALA A 149 -9.99 10.56 23.21
CA ALA A 149 -9.96 12.02 23.30
C ALA A 149 -8.51 12.49 23.37
N CYS A 150 -8.18 13.51 22.57
CA CYS A 150 -6.83 14.04 22.41
C CYS A 150 -6.84 15.55 22.67
N VAL A 151 -5.88 16.02 23.47
CA VAL A 151 -5.55 17.45 23.56
C VAL A 151 -4.45 17.72 22.52
N PRO A 152 -4.73 18.50 21.46
CA PRO A 152 -3.74 18.73 20.42
C PRO A 152 -2.66 19.70 20.91
N HIS A 153 -1.41 19.34 20.63
CA HIS A 153 -0.21 20.15 20.85
C HIS A 153 0.44 20.49 19.50
N THR A 154 0.86 21.74 19.35
CA THR A 154 1.69 22.20 18.23
C THR A 154 3.08 22.48 18.75
N CYS A 155 4.04 21.64 18.37
CA CYS A 155 5.42 21.68 18.83
C CYS A 155 6.31 22.33 17.76
N VAL A 156 6.89 23.49 18.07
CA VAL A 156 7.75 24.24 17.14
C VAL A 156 9.20 24.08 17.54
N TYR A 157 10.00 23.49 16.65
CA TYR A 157 11.43 23.25 16.85
C TYR A 157 12.23 24.14 15.89
N ASN A 158 12.82 25.23 16.41
CA ASN A 158 13.54 26.19 15.57
C ASN A 158 14.89 25.66 15.07
N LYS A 159 15.57 24.84 15.87
CA LYS A 159 16.84 24.20 15.53
C LYS A 159 16.66 22.69 15.57
N THR A 160 16.88 22.06 14.42
CA THR A 160 16.84 20.60 14.28
C THR A 160 18.16 20.12 13.68
N VAL A 161 18.41 18.81 13.78
CA VAL A 161 19.55 18.13 13.15
C VAL A 161 19.60 18.24 11.62
N LEU A 162 18.51 18.67 10.98
CA LEU A 162 18.41 18.88 9.53
C LEU A 162 18.61 20.33 9.10
N ASP A 163 19.01 21.22 10.01
CA ASP A 163 19.07 22.67 9.80
C ASP A 163 17.75 23.26 9.27
N GLY A 164 16.91 23.73 10.19
CA GLY A 164 15.67 24.41 9.86
C GLY A 164 14.55 24.11 10.85
N GLN A 165 13.52 24.94 10.77
CA GLN A 165 12.34 24.79 11.61
C GLN A 165 11.56 23.54 11.23
N ARG A 166 11.05 22.83 12.25
CA ARG A 166 10.06 21.76 12.09
C ARG A 166 8.88 21.99 13.02
N ILE A 167 7.69 21.69 12.52
CA ILE A 167 6.44 21.76 13.26
C ILE A 167 5.90 20.34 13.35
N MET A 168 5.61 19.89 14.57
CA MET A 168 5.00 18.59 14.83
C MET A 168 3.67 18.80 15.55
N HIS A 169 2.63 18.14 15.06
CA HIS A 169 1.34 18.07 15.75
C HIS A 169 1.25 16.74 16.50
N SER A 170 0.89 16.79 17.78
CA SER A 170 0.84 15.61 18.65
C SER A 170 -0.36 15.66 19.59
N CYS A 171 -0.81 14.49 20.03
CA CYS A 171 -1.78 14.33 21.12
C CYS A 171 -1.10 14.12 22.49
N THR A 172 0.23 14.18 22.52
CA THR A 172 1.06 14.06 23.72
C THR A 172 1.90 15.33 23.89
N ALA A 173 2.41 15.54 25.11
CA ALA A 173 3.28 16.67 25.40
C ALA A 173 4.47 16.77 24.44
N CYS A 174 4.83 17.99 24.06
CA CYS A 174 5.94 18.23 23.15
C CYS A 174 7.26 17.72 23.75
N PRO A 175 7.98 16.80 23.08
CA PRO A 175 9.29 16.39 23.55
C PRO A 175 10.29 17.57 23.44
N PRO A 176 11.36 17.56 24.26
CA PRO A 176 12.32 18.67 24.32
C PRO A 176 13.07 18.91 23.00
N ASN A 177 13.32 17.87 22.21
CA ASN A 177 13.89 18.00 20.87
C ASN A 177 12.96 17.41 19.81
N TYR A 178 13.24 17.74 18.55
CA TYR A 178 12.54 17.13 17.42
C TYR A 178 12.95 15.65 17.31
N PRO A 179 12.01 14.68 17.33
CA PRO A 179 12.34 13.28 17.19
C PRO A 179 13.07 12.98 15.87
N TRP A 180 14.21 12.29 15.96
CA TRP A 180 15.04 11.96 14.81
C TRP A 180 15.83 10.65 15.00
N LEU A 181 16.64 10.28 14.00
CA LEU A 181 17.65 9.23 14.13
C LEU A 181 18.49 9.47 15.39
N ASN A 182 18.67 8.44 16.21
CA ASN A 182 19.34 8.45 17.52
C ASN A 182 18.64 9.26 18.64
N SER A 183 17.53 9.95 18.38
CA SER A 183 16.65 10.48 19.43
C SER A 183 15.17 10.31 19.05
N THR A 184 14.67 9.09 19.12
CA THR A 184 13.31 8.75 18.63
C THR A 184 12.18 9.26 19.52
N ARG A 185 12.48 9.67 20.75
CA ARG A 185 11.53 10.27 21.69
C ARG A 185 11.68 11.80 21.81
N GLY A 186 12.60 12.39 21.04
CA GLY A 186 12.95 13.80 21.07
C GLY A 186 13.82 14.18 22.25
#